data_AF-A0A9X6NJK3-F1
#
_entry.id   AF-A0A9X6NJK3-F1
#
_cell.length_a   1.000
_cell.length_b   1.000
_cell.length_c   1.000
_cell.angle_alpha   90.00
_cell.angle_beta   90.00
_cell.angle_gamma   90.00
#
_symmetry.space_group_name_H-M   'P 1'
#
loop_
_entity.id
_entity.type
_entity.pdbx_description
1 polymer ?
#
loop_
_entity_poly.entity_id
_entity_poly.type
_entity_poly.pdbx_seq_one_letter_code
_entity_poly.pdbx_strand_id
1 'polypeptide(L)'
;MEAGIDDVVKFYYSRTWNEDKLMTLITPEWNVLMLTTGSMYPETRNRERYPTLVSISPIQAAVGAEALLFMLHNYNWTDMTIIFDAAGVAGNNDLITILREQASRQNPKLWLTLLSTTSGDAGDLLRRARSVSRVIFLSMHPTMVRKYMLIASDLSMTNGDFVYFVPQMARAFVNGNLTWQNFDDSDQVAFAAFQSVIQLAPCTSVDLESSFVDSYFRDMANISQRDYAIPFLKGDNLPSDVTVAAYYAFRVLKQITTELLQTQRETSGWTMATGILNRTFYFGSGANSFIDHGGHRRSSQCFRTLNRKTGAFEKTLKYDTVLHKLTAIANKSMEWSTEDHKPPQNEPPCGYSGNNWSCQSLNWFRSQRSIMTTAVAVSVTFLALMSLLLILFLRSKHALFITYTFIEPGELVYVAKHYSFYPDLQCLELYI
;
A
#
# COMPACT_ATOMS: atom_id res chain seq x y z
N MET A 1 -38.30 -8.41 -24.64
CA MET A 1 -38.13 -8.56 -26.10
C MET A 1 -37.70 -7.26 -26.76
N GLU A 2 -38.48 -6.15 -26.71
CA GLU A 2 -38.07 -4.87 -27.35
C GLU A 2 -36.77 -4.28 -26.77
N ALA A 3 -36.58 -4.31 -25.44
CA ALA A 3 -35.36 -3.78 -24.81
C ALA A 3 -34.07 -4.54 -25.18
N GLY A 4 -34.16 -5.85 -25.43
CA GLY A 4 -33.00 -6.69 -25.77
C GLY A 4 -32.52 -6.46 -27.21
N ILE A 5 -33.45 -6.22 -28.13
CA ILE A 5 -33.15 -5.98 -29.56
C ILE A 5 -32.37 -4.66 -29.73
N ASP A 6 -32.79 -3.58 -29.08
CA ASP A 6 -32.10 -2.29 -29.16
C ASP A 6 -30.66 -2.36 -28.66
N ASP A 7 -30.39 -3.17 -27.64
CA ASP A 7 -29.05 -3.38 -27.10
C ASP A 7 -28.18 -4.26 -28.00
N VAL A 8 -28.75 -5.30 -28.62
CA VAL A 8 -28.05 -6.10 -29.63
C VAL A 8 -27.72 -5.25 -30.86
N VAL A 9 -28.65 -4.39 -31.28
CA VAL A 9 -28.46 -3.42 -32.37
C VAL A 9 -27.36 -2.42 -32.01
N LYS A 10 -27.41 -1.80 -30.82
CA LYS A 10 -26.35 -0.90 -30.34
C LYS A 10 -25.00 -1.60 -30.25
N PHE A 11 -24.96 -2.83 -29.75
CA PHE A 11 -23.75 -3.65 -29.69
C PHE A 11 -23.18 -3.87 -31.10
N TYR A 12 -24.01 -4.32 -32.05
CA TYR A 12 -23.64 -4.55 -33.45
C TYR A 12 -23.07 -3.29 -34.14
N TYR A 13 -23.65 -2.11 -33.87
CA TYR A 13 -23.20 -0.85 -34.46
C TYR A 13 -22.03 -0.17 -33.71
N SER A 14 -21.76 -0.54 -32.45
CA SER A 14 -20.70 0.09 -31.62
C SER A 14 -19.26 -0.31 -31.96
N ARG A 15 -19.05 -1.31 -32.83
CA ARG A 15 -17.73 -1.88 -33.21
C ARG A 15 -16.83 -2.35 -32.04
N THR A 16 -17.30 -2.37 -30.80
CA THR A 16 -16.60 -2.99 -29.67
C THR A 16 -17.04 -4.44 -29.53
N TRP A 17 -16.58 -5.29 -30.45
CA TRP A 17 -16.92 -6.71 -30.50
C TRP A 17 -16.23 -7.46 -29.35
N ASN A 18 -17.02 -8.01 -28.44
CA ASN A 18 -16.57 -9.03 -27.48
C ASN A 18 -17.63 -10.15 -27.48
N GLU A 19 -17.23 -11.37 -27.88
CA GLU A 19 -18.10 -12.54 -27.97
C GLU A 19 -18.84 -12.81 -26.65
N ASP A 20 -18.18 -12.62 -25.51
CA ASP A 20 -18.79 -12.81 -24.19
C ASP A 20 -19.97 -11.85 -23.97
N LYS A 21 -19.80 -10.58 -24.36
CA LYS A 21 -20.86 -9.56 -24.25
C LYS A 21 -22.04 -9.91 -25.14
N LEU A 22 -21.79 -10.36 -26.37
CA LEU A 22 -22.86 -10.79 -27.27
C LEU A 22 -23.65 -11.98 -26.69
N MET A 23 -22.95 -13.00 -26.19
CA MET A 23 -23.60 -14.16 -25.59
C MET A 23 -24.42 -13.81 -24.34
N THR A 24 -23.96 -12.85 -23.53
CA THR A 24 -24.75 -12.37 -22.37
C THR A 24 -26.07 -11.70 -22.77
N LEU A 25 -26.16 -11.13 -23.97
CA LEU A 25 -27.38 -10.49 -24.47
C LEU A 25 -28.34 -11.49 -25.13
N ILE A 26 -27.82 -12.52 -25.79
CA ILE A 26 -28.63 -13.48 -26.55
C ILE A 26 -29.19 -14.60 -25.67
N THR A 27 -28.42 -15.08 -24.69
CA THR A 27 -28.80 -16.23 -23.87
C THR A 27 -30.11 -16.06 -23.07
N PRO A 28 -30.48 -14.87 -22.58
CA PRO A 28 -31.81 -14.65 -22.00
C PRO A 28 -32.95 -14.81 -23.01
N GLU A 29 -32.79 -14.33 -24.24
CA GLU A 29 -33.80 -14.39 -25.30
C GLU A 29 -34.05 -15.83 -25.77
N TRP A 30 -33.01 -16.67 -25.77
CA TRP A 30 -33.16 -18.11 -26.03
C TRP A 30 -33.56 -18.92 -24.80
N ASN A 31 -33.67 -18.29 -23.63
CA ASN A 31 -33.91 -18.96 -22.35
C ASN A 31 -32.92 -20.12 -22.11
N VAL A 32 -31.64 -19.87 -22.36
CA VAL A 32 -30.54 -20.82 -22.16
C VAL A 32 -29.67 -20.34 -20.99
N LEU A 33 -29.31 -21.26 -20.10
CA LEU A 33 -28.39 -20.97 -18.99
C LEU A 33 -27.00 -20.67 -19.57
N MET A 34 -26.45 -19.51 -19.22
CA MET A 34 -25.05 -19.18 -19.48
C MET A 34 -24.25 -19.30 -18.20
N LEU A 35 -23.37 -20.31 -18.12
CA LEU A 35 -22.37 -20.42 -17.07
C LEU A 35 -21.04 -19.88 -17.57
N THR A 36 -20.53 -18.82 -16.95
CA THR A 36 -19.23 -18.23 -17.31
C THR A 36 -18.19 -18.44 -16.22
N THR A 37 -16.94 -18.62 -16.63
CA THR A 37 -15.76 -18.77 -15.78
C THR A 37 -14.71 -17.69 -16.02
N GLY A 38 -14.96 -16.79 -16.98
CA GLY A 38 -14.11 -15.65 -17.31
C GLY A 38 -14.45 -14.40 -16.51
N SER A 39 -13.83 -13.27 -16.84
CA SER A 39 -14.11 -11.99 -16.19
C SER A 39 -15.57 -11.58 -16.41
N MET A 40 -16.19 -10.99 -15.38
CA MET A 40 -17.55 -10.47 -15.46
C MET A 40 -17.57 -8.97 -15.17
N TYR A 41 -18.44 -8.28 -15.90
CA TYR A 41 -18.68 -6.86 -15.72
C TYR A 41 -19.73 -6.61 -14.62
N PRO A 42 -19.64 -5.51 -13.86
CA PRO A 42 -20.59 -5.19 -12.79
C PRO A 42 -22.06 -5.20 -13.20
N GLU A 43 -22.38 -4.74 -14.41
CA GLU A 43 -23.73 -4.67 -14.97
C GLU A 43 -24.42 -6.02 -15.08
N THR A 44 -23.65 -7.11 -15.20
CA THR A 44 -24.17 -8.48 -15.36
C THR A 44 -24.85 -9.02 -14.11
N ARG A 45 -24.77 -8.28 -12.99
CA ARG A 45 -25.52 -8.55 -11.75
C ARG A 45 -27.01 -8.23 -11.88
N ASN A 46 -27.41 -7.40 -12.84
CA ASN A 46 -28.82 -7.04 -13.03
C ASN A 46 -29.60 -8.27 -13.51
N ARG A 47 -30.39 -8.87 -12.61
CA ARG A 47 -31.17 -10.08 -12.89
C ARG A 47 -32.34 -9.86 -13.83
N GLU A 48 -32.85 -8.63 -13.95
CA GLU A 48 -33.91 -8.31 -14.91
C GLU A 48 -33.36 -8.37 -16.34
N ARG A 49 -32.11 -7.93 -16.53
CA ARG A 49 -31.45 -7.90 -17.84
C ARG A 49 -30.72 -9.21 -18.18
N TYR A 50 -30.13 -9.86 -17.19
CA TYR A 50 -29.33 -11.08 -17.36
C TYR A 50 -29.87 -12.26 -16.52
N PRO A 51 -31.15 -12.64 -16.67
CA PRO A 51 -31.82 -13.59 -15.79
C PRO A 51 -31.29 -15.04 -15.90
N THR A 52 -30.64 -15.40 -17.00
CA THR A 52 -30.11 -16.74 -17.26
C THR A 52 -28.59 -16.84 -17.12
N LEU A 53 -27.92 -15.76 -16.76
CA LEU A 53 -26.47 -15.71 -16.62
C LEU A 53 -26.06 -16.05 -15.19
N VAL A 54 -25.04 -16.89 -15.02
CA VAL A 54 -24.38 -17.12 -13.73
C VAL A 54 -22.87 -17.22 -13.92
N SER A 55 -22.11 -16.61 -13.02
CA SER A 55 -20.66 -16.66 -13.01
C SER A 55 -20.11 -17.52 -11.89
N ILE A 56 -19.24 -18.46 -12.27
CA ILE A 56 -18.41 -19.27 -11.37
C ILE A 56 -16.94 -18.78 -11.40
N SER A 57 -16.72 -17.62 -12.00
CA SER A 57 -15.39 -17.05 -12.25
C SER A 57 -14.54 -16.97 -10.97
N PRO A 58 -13.25 -17.36 -11.04
CA PRO A 58 -12.31 -17.08 -9.97
C PRO A 58 -11.93 -15.59 -9.93
N ILE A 59 -12.04 -14.87 -11.05
CA ILE A 59 -11.68 -13.46 -11.19
C ILE A 59 -12.83 -12.60 -10.66
N GLN A 60 -12.70 -12.14 -9.43
CA GLN A 60 -13.77 -11.40 -8.72
C GLN A 60 -13.31 -9.97 -8.39
N ALA A 61 -13.18 -9.14 -9.43
CA ALA A 61 -12.72 -7.76 -9.29
C ALA A 61 -13.56 -6.94 -8.29
N ALA A 62 -14.88 -7.10 -8.30
CA ALA A 62 -15.75 -6.41 -7.33
C ALA A 62 -15.47 -6.81 -5.87
N VAL A 63 -15.21 -8.10 -5.62
CA VAL A 63 -14.89 -8.58 -4.27
C VAL A 63 -13.47 -8.17 -3.86
N GLY A 64 -12.53 -8.15 -4.81
CA GLY A 64 -11.19 -7.61 -4.60
C GLY A 64 -11.19 -6.13 -4.22
N ALA A 65 -12.03 -5.33 -4.90
CA ALA A 65 -12.20 -3.91 -4.58
C ALA A 65 -12.78 -3.71 -3.18
N GLU A 66 -13.83 -4.46 -2.82
CA GLU A 66 -14.39 -4.45 -1.47
C GLU A 66 -13.32 -4.80 -0.42
N ALA A 67 -12.56 -5.88 -0.64
CA ALA A 67 -11.51 -6.29 0.28
C ALA A 67 -10.47 -5.19 0.48
N LEU A 68 -10.05 -4.52 -0.59
CA LEU A 68 -9.10 -3.42 -0.53
C LEU A 68 -9.66 -2.22 0.23
N LEU A 69 -10.93 -1.86 0.02
CA LEU A 69 -11.58 -0.78 0.78
C LEU A 69 -11.64 -1.09 2.28
N PHE A 70 -11.96 -2.33 2.66
CA PHE A 70 -11.94 -2.78 4.04
C PHE A 70 -10.53 -2.74 4.65
N MET A 71 -9.51 -3.10 3.87
CA MET A 71 -8.10 -2.99 4.29
C MET A 71 -7.71 -1.53 4.55
N LEU A 72 -8.03 -0.62 3.64
CA LEU A 72 -7.74 0.81 3.79
C LEU A 72 -8.44 1.39 5.02
N HIS A 73 -9.71 1.06 5.21
CA HIS A 73 -10.46 1.49 6.38
C HIS A 73 -9.88 0.93 7.69
N ASN A 74 -9.51 -0.36 7.72
CA ASN A 74 -8.96 -1.00 8.92
C ASN A 74 -7.66 -0.34 9.41
N TYR A 75 -6.86 0.22 8.50
CA TYR A 75 -5.59 0.87 8.81
C TYR A 75 -5.66 2.41 8.77
N ASN A 76 -6.85 2.99 8.67
CA ASN A 76 -7.07 4.45 8.57
C ASN A 76 -6.28 5.11 7.43
N TRP A 77 -6.11 4.42 6.31
CA TRP A 77 -5.53 4.99 5.12
C TRP A 77 -6.60 5.68 4.27
N THR A 78 -6.39 6.96 4.00
CA THR A 78 -7.28 7.84 3.25
C THR A 78 -6.70 8.26 1.90
N ASP A 79 -5.42 7.98 1.63
CA ASP A 79 -4.76 8.40 0.39
C ASP A 79 -4.05 7.21 -0.27
N MET A 80 -4.43 6.89 -1.50
CA MET A 80 -3.83 5.82 -2.29
C MET A 80 -3.50 6.29 -3.71
N THR A 81 -2.30 5.97 -4.18
CA THR A 81 -1.95 6.11 -5.60
C THR A 81 -2.03 4.78 -6.32
N ILE A 82 -2.76 4.73 -7.42
CA ILE A 82 -2.87 3.58 -8.32
C ILE A 82 -1.98 3.83 -9.53
N ILE A 83 -0.89 3.07 -9.65
CA ILE A 83 -0.06 3.04 -10.84
C ILE A 83 -0.53 1.86 -11.69
N PHE A 84 -1.04 2.13 -12.88
CA PHE A 84 -1.68 1.11 -13.71
C PHE A 84 -1.14 1.04 -15.13
N ASP A 85 -1.10 -0.18 -15.66
CA ASP A 85 -0.75 -0.43 -17.05
C ASP A 85 -1.91 -0.08 -17.98
N ALA A 86 -1.78 1.04 -18.71
CA ALA A 86 -2.81 1.48 -19.65
C ALA A 86 -2.97 0.54 -20.86
N ALA A 87 -1.96 -0.28 -21.18
CA ALA A 87 -2.10 -1.30 -22.21
C ALA A 87 -3.05 -2.43 -21.79
N GLY A 88 -3.36 -2.53 -20.48
CA GLY A 88 -4.32 -3.50 -19.95
C GLY A 88 -3.82 -4.94 -19.96
N VAL A 89 -2.52 -5.16 -20.16
CA VAL A 89 -1.93 -6.50 -20.33
C VAL A 89 -2.17 -7.39 -19.10
N ALA A 90 -2.24 -6.79 -17.91
CA ALA A 90 -2.47 -7.50 -16.66
C ALA A 90 -3.94 -7.78 -16.33
N GLY A 91 -4.91 -7.36 -17.17
CA GLY A 91 -6.35 -7.62 -16.97
C GLY A 91 -6.96 -7.01 -15.69
N ASN A 92 -6.23 -6.14 -14.98
CA ASN A 92 -6.64 -5.59 -13.68
C ASN A 92 -7.39 -4.25 -13.79
N ASN A 93 -7.61 -3.71 -14.99
CA ASN A 93 -8.24 -2.40 -15.18
C ASN A 93 -9.72 -2.37 -14.72
N ASP A 94 -10.41 -3.51 -14.79
CA ASP A 94 -11.77 -3.65 -14.26
C ASP A 94 -11.80 -3.44 -12.75
N LEU A 95 -10.82 -3.99 -12.02
CA LEU A 95 -10.68 -3.80 -10.58
C LEU A 95 -10.51 -2.32 -10.23
N ILE A 96 -9.71 -1.57 -10.99
CA ILE A 96 -9.52 -0.13 -10.77
C ILE A 96 -10.84 0.62 -10.98
N THR A 97 -11.55 0.31 -12.06
CA THR A 97 -12.82 0.95 -12.40
C THR A 97 -13.84 0.73 -11.30
N ILE A 98 -13.98 -0.52 -10.85
CA ILE A 98 -14.92 -0.90 -9.78
C ILE A 98 -14.51 -0.28 -8.44
N LEU A 99 -13.21 -0.29 -8.12
CA LEU A 99 -12.70 0.33 -6.89
C LEU A 99 -13.06 1.81 -6.82
N ARG A 100 -12.89 2.56 -7.92
CA ARG A 100 -13.26 3.99 -7.97
C ARG A 100 -14.76 4.22 -7.77
N GLU A 101 -15.58 3.40 -8.43
CA GLU A 101 -17.03 3.47 -8.31
C GLU A 101 -17.47 3.18 -6.86
N GLN A 102 -16.96 2.11 -6.26
CA GLN A 102 -17.27 1.73 -4.89
C GLN A 102 -16.76 2.76 -3.87
N ALA A 103 -15.51 3.22 -4.03
CA ALA A 103 -14.92 4.25 -3.17
C ALA A 103 -15.77 5.53 -3.16
N SER A 104 -16.18 6.00 -4.34
CA SER A 104 -17.00 7.22 -4.48
C SER A 104 -18.35 7.11 -3.77
N ARG A 105 -18.91 5.90 -3.67
CA ARG A 105 -20.19 5.65 -2.98
C ARG A 105 -20.05 5.42 -1.48
N GLN A 106 -18.98 4.76 -1.05
CA GLN A 106 -18.86 4.20 0.30
C GLN A 106 -17.87 4.96 1.20
N ASN A 107 -16.90 5.67 0.61
CA ASN A 107 -15.84 6.32 1.37
C ASN A 107 -15.45 7.67 0.74
N PRO A 108 -16.23 8.74 0.98
CA PRO A 108 -15.95 10.06 0.42
C PRO A 108 -14.65 10.69 0.94
N LYS A 109 -14.01 10.09 1.97
CA LYS A 109 -12.73 10.54 2.52
C LYS A 109 -11.52 9.89 1.85
N LEU A 110 -11.72 8.90 0.96
CA LEU A 110 -10.64 8.22 0.27
C LEU A 110 -10.26 8.97 -1.02
N TRP A 111 -9.03 9.47 -1.08
CA TRP A 111 -8.46 10.07 -2.27
C TRP A 111 -7.68 9.04 -3.08
N LEU A 112 -8.15 8.81 -4.32
CA LEU A 112 -7.50 7.90 -5.28
C LEU A 112 -6.80 8.71 -6.37
N THR A 113 -5.47 8.64 -6.43
CA THR A 113 -4.68 9.23 -7.51
C THR A 113 -4.36 8.18 -8.56
N LEU A 114 -4.67 8.43 -9.83
CA LEU A 114 -4.39 7.50 -10.93
C LEU A 114 -3.19 7.96 -11.76
N LEU A 115 -2.22 7.07 -11.92
CA LEU A 115 -1.01 7.28 -12.71
C LEU A 115 -0.88 6.17 -13.76
N SER A 116 -0.88 6.55 -15.03
CA SER A 116 -0.69 5.59 -16.12
C SER A 116 0.79 5.34 -16.37
N THR A 117 1.17 4.09 -16.64
CA THR A 117 2.52 3.70 -17.09
C THR A 117 2.97 4.42 -18.37
N THR A 118 2.07 5.00 -19.16
CA THR A 118 2.41 5.78 -20.36
C THR A 118 2.70 7.25 -20.06
N SER A 119 2.43 7.71 -18.83
CA SER A 119 2.56 9.12 -18.44
C SER A 119 3.92 9.52 -17.85
N GLY A 120 4.87 8.59 -17.81
CA GLY A 120 6.22 8.81 -17.29
C GLY A 120 6.95 7.48 -17.09
N ASP A 121 8.26 7.56 -16.82
CA ASP A 121 9.00 6.37 -16.41
C ASP A 121 8.65 5.95 -14.97
N ALA A 122 9.08 4.76 -14.57
CA ALA A 122 8.78 4.22 -13.25
C ALA A 122 9.29 5.11 -12.10
N GLY A 123 10.46 5.74 -12.25
CA GLY A 123 11.02 6.62 -11.23
C GLY A 123 10.20 7.88 -11.06
N ASP A 124 9.79 8.50 -12.16
CA ASP A 124 8.93 9.69 -12.15
C ASP A 124 7.56 9.41 -11.55
N LEU A 125 6.94 8.28 -11.92
CA LEU A 125 5.64 7.88 -11.37
C LEU A 125 5.73 7.60 -9.88
N LEU A 126 6.80 6.96 -9.40
CA LEU A 126 7.05 6.73 -7.98
C LEU A 126 7.29 8.05 -7.22
N ARG A 127 8.06 8.99 -7.77
CA ARG A 127 8.24 10.32 -7.16
C ARG A 127 6.93 11.09 -7.03
N ARG A 128 6.07 11.03 -8.07
CA ARG A 128 4.72 11.62 -8.03
C ARG A 128 3.83 10.92 -7.01
N ALA A 129 3.87 9.59 -6.91
CA ALA A 129 3.13 8.85 -5.89
C ALA A 129 3.57 9.25 -4.47
N ARG A 130 4.89 9.41 -4.27
CA ARG A 130 5.50 9.85 -2.99
C ARG A 130 5.01 11.21 -2.53
N SER A 131 4.71 12.13 -3.44
CA SER A 131 4.26 13.48 -3.05
C SER A 131 2.80 13.53 -2.58
N VAL A 132 2.02 12.45 -2.74
CA VAL A 132 0.58 12.46 -2.42
C VAL A 132 0.07 11.26 -1.64
N SER A 133 0.83 10.16 -1.56
CA SER A 133 0.38 8.94 -0.86
C SER A 133 1.55 8.16 -0.25
N ARG A 134 1.25 7.34 0.76
CA ARG A 134 2.13 6.28 1.30
C ARG A 134 1.65 4.88 0.94
N VAL A 135 0.38 4.77 0.54
CA VAL A 135 -0.22 3.53 0.03
C VAL A 135 -0.21 3.56 -1.50
N ILE A 136 0.45 2.58 -2.11
CA ILE A 136 0.60 2.48 -3.56
C ILE A 136 0.00 1.17 -4.04
N PHE A 137 -0.86 1.22 -5.05
CA PHE A 137 -1.44 0.05 -5.71
C PHE A 137 -0.82 -0.11 -7.10
N LEU A 138 -0.05 -1.18 -7.31
CA LEU A 138 0.62 -1.48 -8.57
C LEU A 138 -0.24 -2.44 -9.38
N SER A 139 -1.01 -1.90 -10.33
CA SER A 139 -1.87 -2.65 -11.23
C SER A 139 -1.17 -2.93 -12.56
N MET A 140 -0.22 -3.87 -12.55
CA MET A 140 0.62 -4.19 -13.70
C MET A 140 1.11 -5.64 -13.65
N HIS A 141 1.72 -6.12 -14.73
CA HIS A 141 2.26 -7.48 -14.79
C HIS A 141 3.38 -7.69 -13.74
N PRO A 142 3.51 -8.87 -13.10
CA PRO A 142 4.49 -9.12 -12.04
C PRO A 142 5.95 -8.77 -12.39
N THR A 143 6.37 -8.98 -13.64
CA THR A 143 7.73 -8.59 -14.08
C THR A 143 7.95 -7.08 -14.01
N MET A 144 6.91 -6.28 -14.31
CA MET A 144 6.95 -4.83 -14.16
C MET A 144 6.92 -4.44 -12.68
N VAL A 145 6.12 -5.14 -11.85
CA VAL A 145 6.13 -4.93 -10.40
C VAL A 145 7.55 -5.08 -9.84
N ARG A 146 8.28 -6.14 -10.20
CA ARG A 146 9.68 -6.32 -9.77
C ARG A 146 10.55 -5.12 -10.15
N LYS A 147 10.46 -4.65 -11.39
CA LYS A 147 11.20 -3.46 -11.86
C LYS A 147 10.86 -2.21 -11.05
N TYR A 148 9.57 -1.97 -10.78
CA TYR A 148 9.13 -0.85 -9.96
C TYR A 148 9.64 -0.94 -8.52
N MET A 149 9.66 -2.15 -7.94
CA MET A 149 10.16 -2.35 -6.57
C MET A 149 11.67 -2.14 -6.44
N LEU A 150 12.46 -2.49 -7.47
CA LEU A 150 13.90 -2.17 -7.51
C LEU A 150 14.11 -0.65 -7.54
N ILE A 151 13.39 0.06 -8.41
CA ILE A 151 13.48 1.53 -8.51
C ILE A 151 12.96 2.20 -7.23
N ALA A 152 11.91 1.66 -6.60
CA ALA A 152 11.43 2.12 -5.30
C ALA A 152 12.51 1.97 -4.22
N SER A 153 13.30 0.90 -4.25
CA SER A 153 14.45 0.73 -3.36
C SER A 153 15.50 1.82 -3.57
N ASP A 154 15.86 2.11 -4.83
CA ASP A 154 16.81 3.19 -5.16
C ASP A 154 16.30 4.57 -4.71
N LEU A 155 14.98 4.78 -4.71
CA LEU A 155 14.32 6.00 -4.25
C LEU A 155 14.08 6.04 -2.72
N SER A 156 14.55 5.05 -1.96
CA SER A 156 14.30 4.90 -0.53
C SER A 156 12.81 4.84 -0.17
N MET A 157 12.00 4.22 -1.03
CA MET A 157 10.56 4.05 -0.83
C MET A 157 10.21 2.62 -0.35
N THR A 158 11.20 1.82 0.04
CA THR A 158 11.01 0.47 0.60
C THR A 158 11.48 0.35 2.06
N ASN A 159 11.76 1.50 2.68
CA ASN A 159 12.28 1.67 4.04
C ASN A 159 11.22 1.54 5.15
N GLY A 160 10.01 1.08 4.83
CA GLY A 160 8.87 0.99 5.75
C GLY A 160 7.90 2.16 5.70
N ASP A 161 8.25 3.28 5.04
CA ASP A 161 7.32 4.42 4.93
C ASP A 161 6.17 4.14 3.95
N PHE A 162 6.34 3.19 3.03
CA PHE A 162 5.37 2.89 1.98
C PHE A 162 4.90 1.43 2.05
N VAL A 163 3.68 1.22 1.57
CA VAL A 163 3.12 -0.13 1.35
C VAL A 163 2.65 -0.25 -0.09
N TYR A 164 2.93 -1.40 -0.70
CA TYR A 164 2.63 -1.70 -2.09
C TYR A 164 1.63 -2.83 -2.21
N PHE A 165 0.43 -2.54 -2.70
CA PHE A 165 -0.58 -3.55 -3.01
C PHE A 165 -0.43 -4.03 -4.45
N VAL A 166 -0.47 -5.35 -4.64
CA VAL A 166 -0.39 -5.98 -5.97
C VAL A 166 -1.53 -7.00 -6.12
N PRO A 167 -2.43 -6.82 -7.10
CA PRO A 167 -3.50 -7.77 -7.35
C PRO A 167 -3.00 -9.03 -8.07
N GLN A 168 -3.40 -10.20 -7.59
CA GLN A 168 -3.24 -11.51 -8.23
C GLN A 168 -4.59 -12.24 -8.16
N MET A 169 -5.55 -11.78 -8.97
CA MET A 169 -6.96 -12.21 -8.88
C MET A 169 -7.20 -13.67 -9.28
N ALA A 170 -6.32 -14.25 -10.09
CA ALA A 170 -6.35 -15.66 -10.46
C ALA A 170 -4.97 -16.13 -10.93
N ARG A 171 -4.69 -17.42 -10.74
CA ARG A 171 -3.58 -18.12 -11.40
C ARG A 171 -3.97 -18.35 -12.86
N ALA A 172 -3.33 -17.60 -13.75
CA ALA A 172 -3.48 -17.73 -15.19
C ALA A 172 -2.14 -17.47 -15.88
N PHE A 173 -1.93 -18.08 -17.05
CA PHE A 173 -0.71 -17.95 -17.83
C PHE A 173 -0.34 -16.49 -18.11
N VAL A 174 -1.34 -15.67 -18.45
CA VAL A 174 -1.16 -14.24 -18.77
C VAL A 174 -0.85 -13.36 -17.56
N ASN A 175 -1.12 -13.83 -16.35
CA ASN A 175 -0.97 -13.01 -15.14
C ASN A 175 0.44 -13.10 -14.56
N GLY A 176 1.26 -14.08 -14.96
CA GLY A 176 2.56 -14.36 -14.35
C GLY A 176 2.45 -14.76 -12.87
N ASN A 177 3.60 -15.08 -12.26
CA ASN A 177 3.71 -15.29 -10.82
C ASN A 177 4.41 -14.09 -10.18
N LEU A 178 3.83 -13.55 -9.09
CA LEU A 178 4.46 -12.49 -8.32
C LEU A 178 5.60 -13.05 -7.48
N THR A 179 6.83 -12.78 -7.92
CA THR A 179 8.05 -13.19 -7.22
C THR A 179 9.11 -12.10 -7.28
N TRP A 180 9.93 -12.02 -6.23
CA TRP A 180 11.12 -11.19 -6.17
C TRP A 180 12.30 -11.84 -6.92
N GLN A 181 12.30 -13.16 -7.04
CA GLN A 181 13.41 -13.94 -7.56
C GLN A 181 13.36 -13.99 -9.09
N ASN A 182 14.45 -13.55 -9.72
CA ASN A 182 14.66 -13.61 -11.17
C ASN A 182 16.00 -14.27 -11.53
N PHE A 183 16.74 -14.78 -10.54
CA PHE A 183 18.07 -15.39 -10.70
C PHE A 183 19.08 -14.42 -11.33
N ASP A 184 19.03 -13.16 -10.92
CA ASP A 184 19.97 -12.09 -11.32
C ASP A 184 20.61 -11.43 -10.09
N ASP A 185 21.61 -10.57 -10.31
CA ASP A 185 22.37 -9.91 -9.25
C ASP A 185 21.53 -8.98 -8.37
N SER A 186 20.31 -8.63 -8.81
CA SER A 186 19.40 -7.74 -8.08
C SER A 186 18.45 -8.48 -7.14
N ASP A 187 18.51 -9.82 -7.08
CA ASP A 187 17.58 -10.63 -6.29
C ASP A 187 17.62 -10.29 -4.78
N GLN A 188 18.78 -9.97 -4.23
CA GLN A 188 18.88 -9.57 -2.81
C GLN A 188 18.18 -8.23 -2.54
N VAL A 189 18.34 -7.27 -3.46
CA VAL A 189 17.66 -5.96 -3.38
C VAL A 189 16.16 -6.13 -3.59
N ALA A 190 15.76 -6.94 -4.57
CA ALA A 190 14.36 -7.27 -4.82
C ALA A 190 13.71 -7.95 -3.61
N PHE A 191 14.40 -8.90 -2.96
CA PHE A 191 13.92 -9.56 -1.76
C PHE A 191 13.61 -8.57 -0.64
N ALA A 192 14.54 -7.64 -0.36
CA ALA A 192 14.34 -6.60 0.64
C ALA A 192 13.17 -5.67 0.27
N ALA A 193 13.10 -5.23 -0.98
CA ALA A 193 12.03 -4.38 -1.49
C ALA A 193 10.64 -5.03 -1.36
N PHE A 194 10.55 -6.33 -1.68
CA PHE A 194 9.29 -7.09 -1.64
C PHE A 194 8.73 -7.30 -0.23
N GLN A 195 9.50 -7.03 0.83
CA GLN A 195 8.96 -7.01 2.20
C GLN A 195 7.91 -5.91 2.40
N SER A 196 7.92 -4.87 1.55
CA SER A 196 6.89 -3.81 1.56
C SER A 196 5.68 -4.13 0.67
N VAL A 197 5.65 -5.31 0.04
CA VAL A 197 4.59 -5.75 -0.88
C VAL A 197 3.54 -6.60 -0.16
N ILE A 198 2.27 -6.27 -0.39
CA ILE A 198 1.10 -7.04 0.00
C ILE A 198 0.39 -7.50 -1.26
N GLN A 199 0.33 -8.81 -1.45
CA GLN A 199 -0.41 -9.43 -2.55
C GLN A 199 -1.89 -9.59 -2.16
N LEU A 200 -2.80 -9.11 -3.01
CA LEU A 200 -4.24 -9.34 -2.88
C LEU A 200 -4.66 -10.47 -3.82
N ALA A 201 -5.16 -11.57 -3.29
CA ALA A 201 -5.54 -12.76 -4.06
C ALA A 201 -6.72 -13.50 -3.40
N PRO A 202 -7.45 -14.37 -4.13
CA PRO A 202 -8.44 -15.25 -3.49
C PRO A 202 -7.83 -16.09 -2.36
N CYS A 203 -8.57 -16.27 -1.26
CA CYS A 203 -8.10 -17.07 -0.12
C CYS A 203 -8.00 -18.57 -0.44
N THR A 204 -8.81 -19.03 -1.37
CA THR A 204 -8.75 -20.40 -1.88
C THR A 204 -7.46 -20.58 -2.67
N SER A 205 -6.43 -21.10 -2.01
CA SER A 205 -5.59 -22.09 -2.67
C SER A 205 -6.49 -23.31 -2.79
N VAL A 206 -6.69 -23.85 -3.99
CA VAL A 206 -7.18 -25.22 -4.09
C VAL A 206 -6.28 -26.03 -3.14
N ASP A 207 -6.85 -26.73 -2.17
CA ASP A 207 -6.07 -27.56 -1.26
C ASP A 207 -5.71 -28.84 -2.00
N LEU A 208 -4.73 -28.66 -2.88
CA LEU A 208 -4.22 -29.67 -3.81
C LEU A 208 -3.50 -30.78 -3.05
N GLU A 209 -3.12 -30.52 -1.79
CA GLU A 209 -2.55 -31.53 -0.88
C GLU A 209 -3.56 -32.62 -0.49
N SER A 210 -4.86 -32.45 -0.78
CA SER A 210 -5.78 -33.59 -0.71
C SER A 210 -5.45 -34.57 -1.85
N SER A 211 -4.97 -35.77 -1.46
CA SER A 211 -4.51 -36.83 -2.38
C SER A 211 -5.48 -37.16 -3.52
N PHE A 212 -6.78 -36.95 -3.31
CA PHE A 212 -7.85 -37.13 -4.30
C PHE A 212 -7.84 -36.08 -5.42
N VAL A 213 -7.57 -34.82 -5.10
CA VAL A 213 -7.56 -33.72 -6.09
C VAL A 213 -6.27 -33.72 -6.90
N ASP A 214 -5.20 -34.16 -6.24
CA ASP A 214 -3.86 -34.18 -6.77
C ASP A 214 -3.71 -35.18 -7.94
N SER A 215 -4.34 -36.36 -7.87
CA SER A 215 -4.35 -37.31 -9.00
C SER A 215 -5.17 -36.81 -10.18
N TYR A 216 -6.36 -36.25 -9.94
CA TYR A 216 -7.26 -35.81 -10.99
C TYR A 216 -6.67 -34.67 -11.84
N PHE A 217 -6.04 -33.69 -11.20
CA PHE A 217 -5.42 -32.59 -11.94
C PHE A 217 -4.11 -32.99 -12.63
N ARG A 218 -3.36 -33.97 -12.09
CA ARG A 218 -2.26 -34.60 -12.81
C ARG A 218 -2.74 -35.30 -14.08
N ASP A 219 -3.84 -36.05 -14.01
CA ASP A 219 -4.42 -36.69 -15.18
C ASP A 219 -4.90 -35.66 -16.21
N MET A 220 -5.51 -34.56 -15.76
CA MET A 220 -5.88 -33.45 -16.63
C MET A 220 -4.65 -32.83 -17.32
N ALA A 221 -3.54 -32.65 -16.60
CA ALA A 221 -2.28 -32.17 -17.17
C ALA A 221 -1.75 -33.11 -18.24
N ASN A 222 -1.77 -34.41 -17.96
CA ASN A 222 -1.32 -35.45 -18.88
C ASN A 222 -2.18 -35.49 -20.15
N ILE A 223 -3.51 -35.42 -20.02
CA ILE A 223 -4.44 -35.35 -21.16
C ILE A 223 -4.21 -34.07 -21.97
N SER A 224 -4.09 -32.92 -21.28
CA SER A 224 -3.83 -31.63 -21.93
C SER A 224 -2.56 -31.65 -22.78
N GLN A 225 -1.48 -32.23 -22.23
CA GLN A 225 -0.21 -32.36 -22.94
C GLN A 225 -0.30 -33.39 -24.08
N ARG A 226 -0.89 -34.56 -23.83
CA ARG A 226 -0.93 -35.68 -24.78
C ARG A 226 -1.82 -35.38 -25.97
N ASP A 227 -3.02 -34.86 -25.73
CA ASP A 227 -4.08 -34.76 -26.75
C ASP A 227 -4.13 -33.37 -27.40
N TYR A 228 -3.65 -32.33 -26.71
CA TYR A 228 -3.76 -30.94 -27.18
C TYR A 228 -2.42 -30.21 -27.29
N ALA A 229 -1.31 -30.81 -26.84
CA ALA A 229 0.01 -30.17 -26.76
C ALA A 229 0.02 -28.84 -25.97
N ILE A 230 -0.87 -28.72 -24.97
CA ILE A 230 -0.93 -27.55 -24.07
C ILE A 230 -0.39 -27.97 -22.70
N PRO A 231 0.84 -27.58 -22.34
CA PRO A 231 1.39 -27.86 -21.01
C PRO A 231 0.71 -26.99 -19.95
N PHE A 232 0.70 -27.48 -18.72
CA PHE A 232 0.35 -26.65 -17.56
C PHE A 232 1.47 -25.66 -17.23
N LEU A 233 1.18 -24.73 -16.32
CA LEU A 233 2.13 -23.69 -15.93
C LEU A 233 3.43 -24.30 -15.39
N LYS A 234 4.55 -23.84 -15.95
CA LYS A 234 5.89 -24.30 -15.59
C LYS A 234 6.18 -23.96 -14.12
N GLY A 235 6.50 -24.97 -13.32
CA GLY A 235 6.88 -24.83 -11.90
C GLY A 235 5.89 -25.51 -10.94
N ASP A 236 4.60 -25.46 -11.26
CA ASP A 236 3.56 -25.89 -10.31
C ASP A 236 2.84 -27.18 -10.75
N ASN A 237 2.88 -27.56 -12.03
CA ASN A 237 2.12 -28.70 -12.60
C ASN A 237 0.60 -28.65 -12.31
N LEU A 238 0.06 -27.44 -12.13
CA LEU A 238 -1.32 -27.21 -11.73
C LEU A 238 -2.11 -26.49 -12.83
N PRO A 239 -3.41 -26.80 -12.99
CA PRO A 239 -4.26 -26.09 -13.92
C PRO A 239 -4.49 -24.64 -13.48
N SER A 240 -4.79 -23.77 -14.44
CA SER A 240 -5.20 -22.40 -14.15
C SER A 240 -6.48 -22.37 -13.32
N ASP A 241 -6.70 -21.31 -12.55
CA ASP A 241 -7.92 -21.18 -11.74
C ASP A 241 -9.18 -21.12 -12.63
N VAL A 242 -9.05 -20.60 -13.85
CA VAL A 242 -10.14 -20.57 -14.85
C VAL A 242 -10.47 -21.99 -15.33
N THR A 243 -9.46 -22.83 -15.55
CA THR A 243 -9.63 -24.24 -15.89
C THR A 243 -10.33 -25.00 -14.75
N VAL A 244 -9.91 -24.76 -13.51
CA VAL A 244 -10.56 -25.34 -12.32
C VAL A 244 -12.02 -24.87 -12.21
N ALA A 245 -12.29 -23.59 -12.48
CA ALA A 245 -13.64 -23.06 -12.49
C ALA A 245 -14.52 -23.67 -13.59
N ALA A 246 -13.97 -23.99 -14.77
CA ALA A 246 -14.68 -24.69 -15.84
C ALA A 246 -15.11 -26.09 -15.39
N TYR A 247 -14.21 -26.84 -14.75
CA TYR A 247 -14.56 -28.12 -14.14
C TYR A 247 -15.69 -27.99 -13.11
N TYR A 248 -15.63 -26.99 -12.23
CA TYR A 248 -16.70 -26.73 -11.27
C TYR A 248 -18.01 -26.30 -11.92
N ALA A 249 -17.98 -25.55 -13.01
CA ALA A 249 -19.18 -25.17 -13.77
C ALA A 249 -19.93 -26.40 -14.28
N PHE A 250 -19.23 -27.40 -14.84
CA PHE A 250 -19.84 -28.67 -15.24
C PHE A 250 -20.44 -29.45 -14.06
N ARG A 251 -19.81 -29.39 -12.88
CA ARG A 251 -20.36 -30.03 -11.68
C ARG A 251 -21.63 -29.34 -11.18
N VAL A 252 -21.66 -28.01 -11.18
CA VAL A 252 -22.86 -27.23 -10.88
C VAL A 252 -23.98 -27.59 -11.86
N LEU A 253 -23.68 -27.60 -13.16
CA LEU A 253 -24.64 -27.97 -14.20
C LEU A 253 -25.19 -29.39 -13.99
N LYS A 254 -24.31 -30.38 -13.77
CA LYS A 254 -24.72 -31.76 -13.48
C LYS A 254 -25.67 -31.82 -12.30
N GLN A 255 -25.34 -31.14 -11.20
CA GLN A 255 -26.13 -31.16 -9.99
C GLN A 255 -27.54 -30.57 -10.22
N ILE A 256 -27.61 -29.39 -10.82
CA ILE A 256 -28.88 -28.70 -11.09
C ILE A 256 -29.75 -29.49 -12.06
N THR A 257 -29.18 -29.97 -13.17
CA THR A 257 -29.93 -30.77 -14.14
C THR A 257 -30.46 -32.06 -13.50
N THR A 258 -29.66 -32.71 -12.63
CA THR A 258 -30.10 -33.91 -11.91
C THR A 258 -31.29 -33.61 -10.99
N GLU A 259 -31.21 -32.54 -10.20
CA GLU A 259 -32.27 -32.12 -9.27
C GLU A 259 -33.58 -31.79 -10.01
N LEU A 260 -33.48 -31.10 -11.16
CA LEU A 260 -34.64 -30.75 -11.98
C LEU A 260 -35.28 -31.98 -12.63
N LEU A 261 -34.47 -32.90 -13.17
CA LEU A 261 -34.97 -34.15 -13.77
C LEU A 261 -35.64 -35.05 -12.74
N GLN A 262 -35.07 -35.19 -11.54
CA GLN A 262 -35.66 -35.98 -10.45
C GLN A 262 -37.00 -35.42 -9.97
N THR A 263 -37.15 -34.09 -10.00
CA THR A 263 -38.39 -33.41 -9.60
C THR A 263 -39.34 -33.16 -10.77
N GLN A 264 -39.03 -33.68 -11.97
CA GLN A 264 -39.80 -33.48 -13.21
C GLN A 264 -40.10 -32.00 -13.51
N ARG A 265 -39.17 -31.11 -13.15
CA ARG A 265 -39.26 -29.67 -13.41
C ARG A 265 -38.69 -29.33 -14.79
N GLU A 266 -39.16 -28.21 -15.34
CA GLU A 266 -38.63 -27.66 -16.59
C GLU A 266 -37.13 -27.34 -16.45
N THR A 267 -36.37 -27.61 -17.51
CA THR A 267 -34.93 -27.34 -17.60
C THR A 267 -34.64 -26.05 -18.38
N SER A 268 -35.52 -25.06 -18.29
CA SER A 268 -35.30 -23.74 -18.90
C SER A 268 -34.09 -23.04 -18.27
N GLY A 269 -33.42 -22.18 -19.04
CA GLY A 269 -32.26 -21.42 -18.58
C GLY A 269 -32.57 -20.58 -17.34
N TRP A 270 -33.77 -19.98 -17.28
CA TRP A 270 -34.24 -19.25 -16.10
C TRP A 270 -34.38 -20.15 -14.87
N THR A 271 -35.00 -21.32 -15.02
CA THR A 271 -35.21 -22.26 -13.91
C THR A 271 -33.88 -22.80 -13.40
N MET A 272 -32.97 -23.17 -14.31
CA MET A 272 -31.63 -23.60 -13.93
C MET A 272 -30.85 -22.49 -13.23
N ALA A 273 -30.85 -21.26 -13.77
CA ALA A 273 -30.14 -20.13 -13.17
C ALA A 273 -30.66 -19.85 -11.76
N THR A 274 -32.00 -19.78 -11.59
CA THR A 274 -32.64 -19.55 -10.29
C THR A 274 -32.28 -20.64 -9.27
N GLY A 275 -32.17 -21.90 -9.70
CA GLY A 275 -31.73 -23.01 -8.84
C GLY A 275 -30.27 -22.92 -8.38
N ILE A 276 -29.45 -22.07 -9.02
CA ILE A 276 -28.03 -21.84 -8.69
C ILE A 276 -27.84 -20.66 -7.74
N LEU A 277 -28.74 -19.66 -7.76
CA LEU A 277 -28.58 -18.43 -6.97
C LEU A 277 -28.68 -18.68 -5.47
N ASN A 278 -28.02 -17.82 -4.69
CA ASN A 278 -28.02 -17.84 -3.21
C ASN A 278 -27.68 -19.21 -2.61
N ARG A 279 -26.75 -19.92 -3.25
CA ARG A 279 -26.44 -21.30 -2.94
C ARG A 279 -24.94 -21.54 -2.88
N THR A 280 -24.54 -22.39 -1.94
CA THR A 280 -23.17 -22.90 -1.85
C THR A 280 -23.09 -24.27 -2.51
N PHE A 281 -22.15 -24.43 -3.44
CA PHE A 281 -21.79 -25.70 -4.05
C PHE A 281 -20.52 -26.25 -3.41
N TYR A 282 -20.58 -27.53 -3.05
CA TYR A 282 -19.50 -28.25 -2.38
C TYR A 282 -18.83 -29.19 -3.38
N PHE A 283 -17.56 -28.92 -3.69
CA PHE A 283 -16.80 -29.71 -4.66
C PHE A 283 -15.87 -30.74 -4.00
N GLY A 284 -15.81 -30.80 -2.67
CA GLY A 284 -14.71 -31.46 -1.96
C GLY A 284 -13.49 -30.52 -1.88
N SER A 285 -12.47 -30.91 -1.11
CA SER A 285 -11.17 -30.22 -1.01
C SER A 285 -11.18 -28.72 -0.64
N GLY A 286 -12.16 -28.29 0.14
CA GLY A 286 -12.25 -26.90 0.63
C GLY A 286 -12.59 -25.85 -0.44
N ALA A 287 -12.87 -26.27 -1.68
CA ALA A 287 -13.13 -25.38 -2.82
C ALA A 287 -14.60 -24.95 -2.94
N ASN A 288 -15.30 -24.76 -1.82
CA ASN A 288 -16.72 -24.41 -1.83
C ASN A 288 -16.95 -23.09 -2.57
N SER A 289 -18.01 -23.02 -3.38
CA SER A 289 -18.36 -21.82 -4.14
C SER A 289 -19.76 -21.37 -3.79
N PHE A 290 -19.85 -20.22 -3.13
CA PHE A 290 -21.12 -19.53 -2.92
C PHE A 290 -21.41 -18.62 -4.12
N ILE A 291 -22.60 -18.78 -4.69
CA ILE A 291 -23.13 -17.91 -5.74
C ILE A 291 -24.19 -17.01 -5.11
N ASP A 292 -24.04 -15.70 -5.25
CA ASP A 292 -24.95 -14.71 -4.65
C ASP A 292 -26.23 -14.50 -5.47
N HIS A 293 -27.11 -13.61 -4.98
CA HIS A 293 -28.38 -13.27 -5.64
C HIS A 293 -28.18 -12.60 -7.01
N GLY A 294 -27.03 -11.98 -7.25
CA GLY A 294 -26.67 -11.38 -8.53
C GLY A 294 -26.21 -12.42 -9.56
N GLY A 295 -26.05 -13.67 -9.14
CA GLY A 295 -25.53 -14.75 -9.98
C GLY A 295 -24.02 -14.69 -10.11
N HIS A 296 -23.31 -14.07 -9.17
CA HIS A 296 -21.85 -14.04 -9.16
C HIS A 296 -21.29 -14.88 -8.02
N ARG A 297 -20.22 -15.62 -8.30
CA ARG A 297 -19.42 -16.25 -7.26
C ARG A 297 -18.86 -15.19 -6.30
N ARG A 298 -18.95 -15.48 -5.00
CA ARG A 298 -18.28 -14.70 -3.95
C ARG A 298 -17.39 -15.60 -3.11
N SER A 299 -16.09 -15.38 -3.18
CA SER A 299 -15.08 -16.04 -2.35
C SER A 299 -14.31 -15.02 -1.52
N SER A 300 -13.95 -15.42 -0.30
CA SER A 300 -13.06 -14.64 0.55
C SER A 300 -11.75 -14.26 -0.16
N GLN A 301 -11.28 -13.04 0.10
CA GLN A 301 -10.02 -12.53 -0.43
C GLN A 301 -8.98 -12.50 0.68
N CYS A 302 -7.74 -12.80 0.36
CA CYS A 302 -6.63 -12.85 1.31
C CYS A 302 -5.57 -11.83 0.93
N PHE A 303 -5.05 -11.16 1.94
CA PHE A 303 -3.83 -10.38 1.85
C PHE A 303 -2.68 -11.28 2.24
N ARG A 304 -1.67 -11.36 1.38
CA ARG A 304 -0.50 -12.20 1.55
C ARG A 304 0.74 -11.32 1.63
N THR A 305 1.61 -11.61 2.59
CA THR A 305 2.88 -10.89 2.77
C THR A 305 4.05 -11.84 2.60
N LEU A 306 5.21 -11.30 2.25
CA LEU A 306 6.42 -12.10 2.07
C LEU A 306 6.89 -12.65 3.42
N ASN A 307 7.02 -13.97 3.53
CA ASN A 307 7.71 -14.59 4.66
C ASN A 307 9.22 -14.42 4.49
N ARG A 308 9.85 -13.72 5.43
CA ARG A 308 11.28 -13.37 5.38
C ARG A 308 12.23 -14.57 5.44
N LYS A 309 11.76 -15.73 5.91
CA LYS A 309 12.57 -16.97 6.00
C LYS A 309 12.45 -17.82 4.75
N THR A 310 11.24 -17.99 4.23
CA THR A 310 10.96 -18.87 3.09
C THR A 310 11.03 -18.15 1.75
N GLY A 311 10.88 -16.82 1.76
CA GLY A 311 10.76 -16.00 0.55
C GLY A 311 9.46 -16.21 -0.22
N ALA A 312 8.46 -16.85 0.38
CA ALA A 312 7.15 -17.08 -0.24
C ALA A 312 6.08 -16.14 0.32
N PHE A 313 5.07 -15.81 -0.49
CA PHE A 313 3.91 -15.05 -0.05
C PHE A 313 2.92 -15.94 0.73
N GLU A 314 2.70 -15.62 2.00
CA GLU A 314 1.82 -16.35 2.91
C GLU A 314 0.60 -15.53 3.29
N LYS A 315 -0.55 -16.20 3.47
CA LYS A 315 -1.81 -15.55 3.87
C LYS A 315 -1.70 -15.02 5.30
N THR A 316 -1.98 -13.74 5.50
CA THR A 316 -1.93 -13.09 6.82
C THR A 316 -3.26 -12.51 7.24
N LEU A 317 -4.00 -11.88 6.32
CA LEU A 317 -5.36 -11.40 6.58
C LEU A 317 -6.35 -12.00 5.57
N LYS A 318 -7.59 -12.20 6.02
CA LYS A 318 -8.72 -12.67 5.23
C LYS A 318 -9.85 -11.65 5.30
N TYR A 319 -10.33 -11.21 4.15
CA TYR A 319 -11.62 -10.57 4.01
C TYR A 319 -12.70 -11.65 3.79
N ASP A 320 -13.59 -11.80 4.76
CA ASP A 320 -14.73 -12.69 4.67
C ASP A 320 -15.91 -11.99 3.98
N THR A 321 -16.36 -12.54 2.86
CA THR A 321 -17.42 -11.95 2.02
C THR A 321 -18.82 -12.11 2.61
N VAL A 322 -18.99 -12.97 3.62
CA VAL A 322 -20.28 -13.18 4.29
C VAL A 322 -20.36 -12.28 5.52
N LEU A 323 -19.28 -12.25 6.32
CA LEU A 323 -19.23 -11.42 7.52
C LEU A 323 -18.87 -9.95 7.25
N HIS A 324 -18.46 -9.63 6.02
CA HIS A 324 -17.94 -8.31 5.64
C HIS A 324 -16.90 -7.81 6.64
N LYS A 325 -15.92 -8.66 6.93
CA LYS A 325 -14.93 -8.40 7.98
C LYS A 325 -13.54 -8.85 7.55
N LEU A 326 -12.56 -8.04 7.91
CA LEU A 326 -11.15 -8.40 7.83
C LEU A 326 -10.73 -9.12 9.14
N THR A 327 -10.18 -10.31 9.02
CA THR A 327 -9.70 -11.11 10.15
C THR A 327 -8.27 -11.58 9.91
N ALA A 328 -7.49 -11.67 10.99
CA ALA A 328 -6.18 -12.30 10.93
C ALA A 328 -6.30 -13.82 10.74
N ILE A 329 -5.43 -14.40 9.92
CA ILE A 329 -5.27 -15.85 9.84
C ILE A 329 -4.58 -16.32 11.13
N ALA A 330 -5.07 -17.43 11.71
CA ALA A 330 -4.54 -17.95 12.96
C ALA A 330 -3.01 -18.17 12.88
N ASN A 331 -2.29 -17.74 13.92
CA ASN A 331 -0.83 -17.83 14.05
C ASN A 331 -0.03 -17.12 12.93
N LYS A 332 -0.66 -16.18 12.22
CA LYS A 332 -0.01 -15.33 11.22
C LYS A 332 -0.35 -13.87 11.51
N SER A 333 0.66 -13.02 11.49
CA SER A 333 0.49 -11.57 11.60
C SER A 333 1.17 -10.89 10.42
N MET A 334 0.67 -9.71 10.05
CA MET A 334 1.31 -8.88 9.04
C MET A 334 2.60 -8.30 9.63
N GLU A 335 3.74 -8.72 9.10
CA GLU A 335 5.05 -8.20 9.50
C GLU A 335 5.36 -6.93 8.72
N TRP A 336 5.40 -5.80 9.40
CA TRP A 336 5.73 -4.52 8.79
C TRP A 336 7.23 -4.28 8.80
N SER A 337 7.72 -3.62 7.74
CA SER A 337 9.14 -3.26 7.58
C SER A 337 9.53 -1.99 8.34
N THR A 338 8.60 -1.35 9.05
CA THR A 338 8.89 -0.21 9.92
C THR A 338 9.69 -0.65 11.15
N GLU A 339 10.42 0.29 11.75
CA GLU A 339 11.19 0.06 12.99
C GLU A 339 10.30 -0.35 14.17
N ASP A 340 9.08 0.16 14.23
CA ASP A 340 8.11 -0.14 15.29
C ASP A 340 7.21 -1.34 14.98
N HIS A 341 7.44 -2.03 13.85
CA HIS A 341 6.64 -3.15 13.35
C HIS A 341 5.14 -2.84 13.22
N LYS A 342 4.79 -1.59 12.93
CA LYS A 342 3.42 -1.13 12.69
C LYS A 342 3.18 -0.79 11.21
N PRO A 343 1.91 -0.75 10.78
CA PRO A 343 1.56 -0.25 9.45
C PRO A 343 2.14 1.16 9.22
N PRO A 344 2.57 1.49 7.98
CA PRO A 344 2.95 2.85 7.65
C PRO A 344 1.79 3.82 7.92
N GLN A 345 2.12 5.02 8.38
CA GLN A 345 1.12 6.07 8.57
C GLN A 345 0.56 6.51 7.22
N ASN A 346 -0.69 6.98 7.21
CA ASN A 346 -1.31 7.50 6.01
C ASN A 346 -0.55 8.69 5.41
N GLU A 347 0.02 9.55 6.26
CA GLU A 347 0.76 10.74 5.87
C GLU A 347 2.11 10.76 6.59
N PRO A 348 3.20 11.24 5.96
CA PRO A 348 4.47 11.44 6.66
C PRO A 348 4.34 12.42 7.85
N PRO A 349 5.23 12.36 8.86
CA PRO A 349 5.16 13.22 10.05
C PRO A 349 5.12 14.73 9.75
N CYS A 350 5.79 15.19 8.69
CA CYS A 350 5.81 16.59 8.27
C CYS A 350 4.70 16.97 7.27
N GLY A 351 3.80 16.04 6.96
CA GLY A 351 2.83 16.20 5.89
C GLY A 351 3.42 16.11 4.49
N TYR A 352 2.58 15.90 3.48
CA TYR A 352 3.05 15.77 2.08
C TYR A 352 3.73 17.04 1.55
N SER A 353 3.29 18.21 2.02
CA SER A 353 3.89 19.51 1.68
C SER A 353 5.09 19.89 2.54
N GLY A 354 5.43 19.10 3.56
CA GLY A 354 6.48 19.41 4.54
C GLY A 354 6.12 20.54 5.52
N ASN A 355 4.90 21.10 5.41
CA ASN A 355 4.48 22.28 6.17
C ASN A 355 3.64 21.95 7.41
N ASN A 356 3.59 20.69 7.85
CA ASN A 356 2.86 20.35 9.06
C ASN A 356 3.51 21.01 10.30
N TRP A 357 2.68 21.46 11.24
CA TRP A 357 3.08 22.16 12.46
C TRP A 357 4.15 21.40 13.26
N SER A 358 4.08 20.07 13.27
CA SER A 358 5.06 19.19 13.91
C SER A 358 6.50 19.50 13.46
N CYS A 359 6.71 19.80 12.19
CA CYS A 359 8.04 20.09 11.65
C CYS A 359 8.37 21.60 11.64
N GLN A 360 7.37 22.46 11.53
CA GLN A 360 7.56 23.91 11.67
C GLN A 360 8.00 24.31 13.08
N SER A 361 7.40 23.70 14.12
CA SER A 361 7.78 23.95 15.52
C SER A 361 9.23 23.55 15.81
N LEU A 362 9.68 22.39 15.33
CA LEU A 362 11.08 21.94 15.42
C LEU A 362 12.06 22.94 14.78
N ASN A 363 11.71 23.47 13.60
CA ASN A 363 12.51 24.48 12.91
C ASN A 363 12.47 25.84 13.62
N TRP A 364 11.30 26.24 14.14
CA TRP A 364 11.12 27.45 14.94
C TRP A 364 11.94 27.40 16.24
N PHE A 365 11.89 26.30 16.99
CA PHE A 365 12.69 26.12 18.21
C PHE A 365 14.21 26.11 17.91
N ARG A 366 14.64 25.47 16.81
CA ARG A 366 16.06 25.51 16.38
C ARG A 366 16.50 26.93 16.00
N SER A 367 15.65 27.68 15.30
CA SER A 367 15.91 29.08 14.95
C SER A 367 15.99 29.98 16.18
N GLN A 368 15.07 29.84 17.13
CA GLN A 368 15.07 30.61 18.40
C GLN A 368 16.32 30.34 19.24
N ARG A 369 16.82 29.09 19.26
CA ARG A 369 18.04 28.74 19.98
C ARG A 369 19.27 29.47 19.42
N SER A 370 19.37 29.58 18.09
CA SER A 370 20.44 30.32 17.39
C SER A 370 20.36 31.83 17.69
N ILE A 371 19.16 32.41 17.67
CA ILE A 371 18.92 33.83 17.99
C ILE A 371 19.26 34.13 19.45
N MET A 372 18.86 33.28 20.40
CA MET A 372 19.23 33.44 21.81
C MET A 372 20.75 33.34 22.03
N THR A 373 21.43 32.38 21.38
CA THR A 373 22.89 32.25 21.54
C THR A 373 23.66 33.46 20.99
N THR A 374 23.20 34.03 19.87
CA THR A 374 23.82 35.22 19.29
C THR A 374 23.54 36.47 20.13
N ALA A 375 22.32 36.64 20.65
CA ALA A 375 21.96 37.75 21.53
C ALA A 375 22.76 37.76 22.84
N VAL A 376 22.96 36.59 23.47
CA VAL A 376 23.78 36.46 24.68
C VAL A 376 25.24 36.81 24.39
N ALA A 377 25.81 36.31 23.28
CA ALA A 377 27.18 36.61 22.89
C ALA A 377 27.41 38.12 22.67
N VAL A 378 26.48 38.80 21.98
CA VAL A 378 26.55 40.25 21.76
C VAL A 378 26.42 41.03 23.07
N SER A 379 25.56 40.59 23.98
CA SER A 379 25.39 41.25 25.29
C SER A 379 26.65 41.13 26.14
N VAL A 380 27.29 39.96 26.15
CA VAL A 380 28.54 39.73 26.92
C VAL A 380 29.69 40.55 26.34
N THR A 381 29.84 40.60 25.01
CA THR A 381 30.90 41.42 24.38
C THR A 381 30.68 42.91 24.60
N PHE A 382 29.43 43.38 24.54
CA PHE A 382 29.09 44.77 24.87
C PHE A 382 29.43 45.13 26.32
N LEU A 383 29.08 44.26 27.28
CA LEU A 383 29.41 44.46 28.70
C LEU A 383 30.92 44.43 28.95
N ALA A 384 31.67 43.55 28.27
CA ALA A 384 33.13 43.51 28.33
C ALA A 384 33.77 44.78 27.77
N LEU A 385 33.26 45.32 26.66
CA LEU A 385 33.74 46.58 26.09
C LEU A 385 33.42 47.78 27.00
N MET A 386 32.21 47.82 27.56
CA MET A 386 31.81 48.87 28.49
C MET A 386 32.65 48.86 29.78
N SER A 387 32.92 47.67 30.32
CA SER A 387 33.80 47.53 31.49
C SER A 387 35.25 47.90 31.16
N LEU A 388 35.77 47.54 29.98
CA LEU A 388 37.08 47.97 29.52
C LEU A 388 37.16 49.51 29.39
N LEU A 389 36.15 50.14 28.77
CA LEU A 389 36.06 51.59 28.63
C LEU A 389 35.98 52.28 30.00
N LEU A 390 35.23 51.73 30.94
CA LEU A 390 35.14 52.22 32.31
C LEU A 390 36.51 52.15 33.02
N ILE A 391 37.23 51.03 32.87
CA ILE A 391 38.58 50.85 33.44
C ILE A 391 39.55 51.88 32.83
N LEU A 392 39.52 52.09 31.51
CA LEU A 392 40.35 53.08 30.83
C LEU A 392 40.03 54.51 31.27
N PHE A 393 38.76 54.84 31.46
CA PHE A 393 38.32 56.15 31.96
C PHE A 393 38.73 56.38 33.42
N LEU A 394 38.62 55.37 34.28
CA LEU A 394 39.09 55.48 35.66
C LEU A 394 40.62 55.63 35.74
N ARG A 395 41.37 54.91 34.90
CA ARG A 395 42.83 55.06 34.78
C ARG A 395 43.25 56.45 34.30
N SER A 396 42.54 57.05 33.34
CA SER A 396 42.87 58.41 32.87
C SER A 396 42.62 59.46 33.97
N LYS A 397 41.55 59.30 34.77
CA LYS A 397 41.31 60.16 35.93
C LYS A 397 42.35 60.01 37.03
N HIS A 398 42.80 58.79 37.32
CA HIS A 398 43.89 58.58 38.28
C HIS A 398 45.23 59.14 37.78
N ALA A 399 45.53 59.07 36.48
CA ALA A 399 46.72 59.69 35.90
C ALA A 399 46.70 61.23 36.00
N LEU A 400 45.52 61.85 35.88
CA LEU A 400 45.32 63.28 36.09
C LEU A 400 45.43 63.71 37.56
N PHE A 401 45.15 62.82 38.52
CA PHE A 401 45.25 63.13 39.96
C PHE A 401 46.70 63.08 40.48
N ILE A 402 47.59 62.32 39.84
CA ILE A 402 49.01 62.21 40.25
C ILE A 402 49.84 63.41 39.78
N THR A 403 49.34 64.24 38.86
CA THR A 403 50.09 65.37 38.27
C THR A 403 49.85 66.75 38.91
N TYR A 404 48.95 66.87 39.90
CA TYR A 404 48.70 68.14 40.59
C TYR A 404 48.73 68.00 42.11
N THR A 405 49.93 68.01 42.71
CA THR A 405 50.10 68.41 44.11
C THR A 405 50.24 69.92 44.16
N PHE A 406 49.18 70.61 44.59
CA PHE A 406 49.21 72.03 44.90
C PHE A 406 49.97 72.22 46.22
N ILE A 407 51.15 72.84 46.17
CA ILE A 407 51.85 73.34 47.36
C ILE A 407 51.48 74.82 47.48
N GLU A 408 50.70 75.19 48.51
CA GLU A 408 50.48 76.59 48.86
C GLU A 408 51.70 77.12 49.66
N PRO A 409 52.33 78.24 49.23
CA PRO A 409 53.40 78.88 49.98
C PRO A 409 52.80 79.86 50.98
N GLY A 410 52.39 79.37 52.17
CA GLY A 410 51.69 80.18 53.16
C GLY A 410 52.11 80.00 54.63
N GLU A 411 52.80 78.93 55.00
CA GLU A 411 53.15 78.70 56.41
C GLU A 411 54.63 78.32 56.59
N LEU A 412 55.49 79.34 56.47
CA LEU A 412 56.79 79.35 57.12
C LEU A 412 56.62 80.01 58.50
N VAL A 413 56.31 79.22 59.51
CA VAL A 413 56.48 79.64 60.91
C VAL A 413 57.49 78.71 61.58
N TYR A 414 58.62 79.32 61.93
CA TYR A 414 59.66 78.82 62.80
C TYR A 414 59.08 78.22 64.09
N VAL A 415 59.43 76.97 64.40
CA VAL A 415 59.60 76.53 65.79
C VAL A 415 60.90 75.72 65.88
N ALA A 416 61.85 76.29 66.61
CA ALA A 416 63.13 75.69 66.92
C ALA A 416 63.04 74.68 68.09
N LYS A 417 63.89 73.66 68.02
CA LYS A 417 64.45 72.84 69.11
C LYS A 417 63.49 72.02 69.99
N HIS A 418 63.57 70.69 69.86
CA HIS A 418 64.21 69.87 70.90
C HIS A 418 64.69 68.51 70.38
N TYR A 419 65.93 68.18 70.76
CA TYR A 419 66.64 66.92 70.57
C TYR A 419 66.17 65.87 71.59
N SER A 420 66.04 64.60 71.17
CA SER A 420 66.55 63.36 71.84
C SER A 420 65.79 62.12 71.32
N PHE A 421 66.43 61.23 70.55
CA PHE A 421 67.12 59.99 71.00
C PHE A 421 66.17 58.82 71.34
N TYR A 422 66.00 57.87 70.42
CA TYR A 422 66.49 56.47 70.54
C TYR A 422 66.14 55.66 69.26
N PRO A 423 67.05 54.80 68.77
CA PRO A 423 66.82 53.91 67.63
C PRO A 423 66.37 52.53 68.12
N ASP A 424 65.53 51.84 67.36
CA ASP A 424 65.56 50.38 67.36
C ASP A 424 65.32 49.84 65.95
N LEU A 425 66.40 49.23 65.44
CA LEU A 425 66.40 48.19 64.43
C LEU A 425 65.52 47.04 64.91
N GLN A 426 64.76 46.41 64.02
CA GLN A 426 64.98 44.99 63.69
C GLN A 426 64.10 44.49 62.53
N CYS A 427 64.81 43.92 61.55
CA CYS A 427 64.50 42.70 60.79
C CYS A 427 63.29 42.65 59.84
N LEU A 428 63.64 42.83 58.56
CA LEU A 428 63.25 41.94 57.46
C LEU A 428 63.44 40.45 57.84
N GLU A 429 62.43 39.62 57.54
CA GLU A 429 62.53 38.36 56.76
C GLU A 429 61.08 37.87 56.52
N LEU A 430 60.53 37.95 55.30
CA LEU A 430 60.59 36.95 54.23
C LEU A 430 60.16 35.55 54.69
N TYR A 431 58.92 35.15 54.34
CA TYR A 431 58.66 33.80 53.87
C TYR A 431 57.67 33.83 52.71
N ILE A 432 58.05 33.07 51.69
CA ILE A 432 57.33 32.66 50.49
C ILE A 432 56.10 31.84 50.85
#